data_AF-A0A4Q4YXC7-F1
#
_entry.id   AF-A0A4Q4YXC7-F1
#
_cell.length_a   1.000
_cell.length_b   1.000
_cell.length_c   1.000
_cell.angle_alpha   90.00
_cell.angle_beta   90.00
_cell.angle_gamma   90.00
#
_symmetry.space_group_name_H-M   'P 1'
#
loop_
_entity.id
_entity.type
_entity.pdbx_description
1 polymer ?
#
loop_
_entity_poly.entity_id
_entity_poly.type
_entity_poly.pdbx_seq_one_letter_code
_entity_poly.pdbx_strand_id
1 'polypeptide(L)'
;MENGTVDAGGTRGDLNWVDQSLDPLEAHIRRLADLNIRIFRSAREISELQGKLLIASSPRVKEMFENASTLINTLDDWKLFNLNHVSSTSVSRPGPVSVCVNVLADTGDPDAGLFFLVLACYQRLLSALANICSSVHEHLQAASSSTHLYPGAAQRTPGSCPILLNEQMLPPPGIGGDIATSPVAQSVMVTELVVHLIDRLDRALHPLIQFTCSRIRGDKAFCASSEEPSCNPGSATTTVSSSSSLSRQSPHSRDTQPSEHRWQ
;
A
#
# COMPACT_ATOMS: atom_id res chain seq x y z
N MET A 1 -43.52 -35.59 13.31
CA MET A 1 -42.56 -34.89 12.43
C MET A 1 -41.98 -33.76 13.27
N GLU A 2 -40.88 -34.05 13.96
CA GLU A 2 -40.23 -33.14 14.90
C GLU A 2 -39.02 -32.52 14.22
N ASN A 3 -39.03 -31.18 14.09
CA ASN A 3 -37.92 -30.41 13.56
C ASN A 3 -36.88 -30.24 14.68
N GLY A 4 -35.81 -31.04 14.63
CA GLY A 4 -34.64 -30.89 15.48
C GLY A 4 -33.79 -29.71 15.04
N THR A 5 -33.90 -28.59 15.75
CA THR A 5 -32.96 -27.47 15.66
C THR A 5 -31.66 -27.90 16.34
N VAL A 6 -30.64 -28.23 15.53
CA VAL A 6 -29.30 -28.55 16.02
C VAL A 6 -28.64 -27.25 16.44
N ASP A 7 -28.58 -27.02 17.74
CA ASP A 7 -27.91 -25.90 18.37
C ASP A 7 -26.40 -26.07 18.21
N ALA A 8 -25.82 -25.36 17.23
CA ALA A 8 -24.38 -25.26 17.04
C ALA A 8 -23.80 -24.29 18.07
N GLY A 9 -23.92 -24.67 19.35
CA GLY A 9 -23.23 -24.05 20.48
C GLY A 9 -21.72 -24.32 20.35
N GLY A 10 -21.07 -23.57 19.46
CA GLY A 10 -19.64 -23.61 19.24
C GLY A 10 -18.92 -23.33 20.55
N THR A 11 -18.22 -24.35 21.04
CA THR A 11 -17.22 -24.28 22.09
C THR A 11 -16.11 -23.31 21.68
N ARG A 12 -16.33 -22.02 21.92
CA ARG A 12 -15.30 -20.98 21.99
C ARG A 12 -14.52 -21.17 23.30
N GLY A 13 -13.94 -22.36 23.48
CA GLY A 13 -13.14 -22.72 24.63
C GLY A 13 -11.78 -22.03 24.57
N ASP A 14 -11.52 -21.17 25.55
CA ASP A 14 -10.28 -21.04 26.31
C ASP A 14 -8.92 -21.16 25.59
N LEU A 15 -8.78 -20.66 24.38
CA LEU A 15 -7.46 -20.42 23.74
C LEU A 15 -6.75 -19.16 24.26
N ASN A 16 -7.31 -18.43 25.22
CA ASN A 16 -6.78 -17.14 25.68
C ASN A 16 -5.63 -17.22 26.69
N TRP A 17 -5.23 -18.40 27.18
CA TRP A 17 -4.20 -18.51 28.21
C TRP A 17 -2.77 -18.74 27.68
N VAL A 18 -2.60 -19.14 26.42
CA VAL A 18 -1.27 -19.42 25.85
C VAL A 18 -0.65 -18.19 25.17
N ASP A 19 -1.43 -17.13 24.92
CA ASP A 19 -0.97 -15.95 24.19
C ASP A 19 -0.29 -14.88 25.08
N GLN A 20 -0.28 -15.07 26.41
CA GLN A 20 0.19 -14.05 27.37
C GLN A 20 1.71 -14.05 27.64
N SER A 21 2.48 -15.04 27.17
CA SER A 21 3.94 -15.06 27.37
C SER A 21 4.73 -14.81 26.09
N LEU A 22 4.08 -14.38 25.01
CA LEU A 22 4.78 -14.09 23.78
C LEU A 22 5.66 -12.85 23.93
N ASP A 23 6.88 -12.97 23.43
CA ASP A 23 7.81 -11.86 23.28
C ASP A 23 7.09 -10.70 22.55
N PRO A 24 7.11 -9.47 23.09
CA PRO A 24 6.47 -8.31 22.45
C PRO A 24 6.89 -8.12 20.98
N LEU A 25 8.12 -8.48 20.63
CA LEU A 25 8.60 -8.47 19.24
C LEU A 25 7.86 -9.51 18.38
N GLU A 26 7.72 -10.75 18.85
CA GLU A 26 7.01 -11.79 18.13
C GLU A 26 5.53 -11.43 17.92
N ALA A 27 4.88 -10.86 18.93
CA ALA A 27 3.51 -10.35 18.81
C ALA A 27 3.40 -9.26 17.72
N HIS A 28 4.40 -8.39 17.62
CA HIS A 28 4.47 -7.36 16.58
C HIS A 28 4.69 -7.94 15.18
N ILE A 29 5.60 -8.91 15.04
CA ILE A 29 5.84 -9.63 13.78
C ILE A 29 4.56 -10.31 13.31
N ARG A 30 3.85 -11.01 14.21
CA ARG A 30 2.57 -11.66 13.90
C ARG A 30 1.53 -10.65 13.43
N ARG A 31 1.38 -9.52 14.12
CA ARG A 31 0.44 -8.45 13.74
C ARG A 31 0.74 -7.88 12.36
N LEU A 32 2.00 -7.67 12.03
CA LEU A 32 2.42 -7.21 10.71
C LEU A 32 2.22 -8.26 9.62
N ALA A 33 2.47 -9.53 9.92
CA ALA A 33 2.23 -10.62 8.97
C ALA A 33 0.74 -10.75 8.63
N ASP A 34 -0.13 -10.67 9.64
CA ASP A 34 -1.58 -10.68 9.45
C ASP A 34 -2.06 -9.44 8.67
N LEU A 35 -1.51 -8.27 8.98
CA LEU A 35 -1.78 -7.04 8.23
C LEU A 35 -1.35 -7.17 6.76
N ASN A 36 -0.17 -7.73 6.50
CA ASN A 36 0.34 -7.95 5.16
C ASN A 36 -0.59 -8.86 4.34
N ILE A 37 -1.10 -9.94 4.94
CA ILE A 37 -2.05 -10.85 4.31
C ILE A 37 -3.37 -10.13 4.01
N ARG A 38 -3.87 -9.30 4.93
CA ARG A 38 -5.09 -8.51 4.72
C ARG A 38 -4.92 -7.52 3.57
N ILE A 39 -3.84 -6.73 3.57
CA ILE A 39 -3.53 -5.79 2.48
C ILE A 39 -3.46 -6.53 1.14
N PHE A 40 -2.77 -7.67 1.09
CA PHE A 40 -2.68 -8.47 -0.12
C PHE A 40 -4.06 -8.92 -0.65
N ARG A 41 -4.92 -9.41 0.24
CA ARG A 41 -6.30 -9.81 -0.11
C ARG A 41 -7.11 -8.64 -0.63
N SER A 42 -7.15 -7.52 0.10
CA SER A 42 -7.91 -6.33 -0.30
C SER A 42 -7.38 -5.74 -1.62
N ALA A 43 -6.07 -5.72 -1.82
CA ALA A 43 -5.45 -5.24 -3.06
C ALA A 43 -5.88 -6.08 -4.27
N ARG A 44 -5.93 -7.41 -4.11
CA ARG A 44 -6.41 -8.32 -5.14
C ARG A 44 -7.88 -8.08 -5.46
N GLU A 45 -8.73 -7.97 -4.44
CA GLU A 45 -10.17 -7.71 -4.64
C GLU A 45 -10.43 -6.38 -5.34
N ILE A 46 -9.68 -5.32 -5.01
CA ILE A 46 -9.76 -4.03 -5.72
C ILE A 46 -9.35 -4.18 -7.18
N SER A 47 -8.32 -4.96 -7.46
CA SER A 47 -7.85 -5.20 -8.83
C SER A 47 -8.90 -5.98 -9.65
N GLU A 48 -9.64 -6.89 -9.02
CA GLU A 48 -10.75 -7.63 -9.64
C GLU A 48 -11.99 -6.74 -9.89
N LEU A 49 -12.06 -5.56 -9.28
CA LEU A 49 -13.13 -4.57 -9.47
C LEU A 49 -12.84 -3.57 -10.60
N GLN A 50 -11.81 -3.81 -11.43
CA GLN A 50 -11.54 -2.99 -12.61
C GLN A 50 -12.82 -2.78 -13.46
N GLY A 51 -13.10 -1.52 -13.82
CA GLY A 51 -14.31 -1.11 -14.54
C GLY A 51 -15.55 -0.84 -13.69
N LYS A 52 -15.56 -1.16 -12.38
CA LYS A 52 -16.63 -0.75 -11.46
C LYS A 52 -16.26 0.57 -10.79
N LEU A 53 -17.26 1.43 -10.58
CA LEU A 53 -17.08 2.71 -9.89
C LEU A 53 -16.72 2.46 -8.41
N LEU A 54 -15.47 2.72 -8.06
CA LEU A 54 -15.00 2.71 -6.68
C LEU A 54 -15.31 4.05 -6.02
N ILE A 55 -16.41 4.08 -5.27
CA ILE A 55 -16.78 5.22 -4.42
C ILE A 55 -16.06 5.16 -3.07
N ALA A 56 -15.88 6.31 -2.41
CA ALA A 56 -15.25 6.39 -1.08
C ALA A 56 -15.98 5.53 -0.03
N SER A 57 -17.30 5.34 -0.18
CA SER A 57 -18.12 4.48 0.68
C SER A 57 -18.04 2.99 0.32
N SER A 58 -17.27 2.62 -0.71
CA SER A 58 -17.05 1.21 -1.07
C SER A 58 -16.37 0.49 0.10
N PRO A 59 -16.91 -0.66 0.55
CA PRO A 59 -16.33 -1.42 1.66
C PRO A 59 -14.85 -1.75 1.43
N ARG A 60 -14.44 -2.01 0.18
CA ARG A 60 -13.07 -2.35 -0.18
C ARG A 60 -12.12 -1.17 -0.09
N VAL A 61 -12.58 0.00 -0.49
CA VAL A 61 -11.82 1.25 -0.37
C VAL A 61 -11.63 1.56 1.12
N LYS A 62 -12.71 1.48 1.91
CA LYS A 62 -12.66 1.68 3.37
C LYS A 62 -11.69 0.72 4.06
N GLU A 63 -11.78 -0.59 3.76
CA GLU A 63 -10.89 -1.61 4.30
C GLU A 63 -9.42 -1.31 3.98
N MET A 64 -9.13 -0.81 2.77
CA MET A 64 -7.78 -0.40 2.39
C MET A 64 -7.27 0.77 3.24
N PHE A 65 -8.11 1.80 3.45
CA PHE A 65 -7.77 2.93 4.33
C PHE A 65 -7.58 2.52 5.79
N GLU A 66 -8.38 1.58 6.29
CA GLU A 66 -8.23 1.00 7.63
C GLU A 66 -6.92 0.21 7.77
N ASN A 67 -6.57 -0.60 6.76
CA ASN A 67 -5.30 -1.32 6.71
C ASN A 67 -4.10 -0.37 6.70
N ALA A 68 -4.17 0.70 5.90
CA ALA A 68 -3.15 1.73 5.87
C ALA A 68 -2.98 2.44 7.21
N SER A 69 -4.10 2.82 7.84
CA SER A 69 -4.12 3.42 9.17
C SER A 69 -3.53 2.48 10.22
N THR A 70 -3.84 1.19 10.14
CA THR A 70 -3.26 0.15 11.01
C THR A 70 -1.75 0.06 10.82
N LEU A 71 -1.25 0.13 9.58
CA LEU A 71 0.19 0.14 9.32
C LEU A 71 0.87 1.37 9.94
N ILE A 72 0.30 2.56 9.73
CA ILE A 72 0.83 3.81 10.30
C ILE A 72 0.91 3.70 11.83
N ASN A 73 -0.18 3.29 12.48
CA ASN A 73 -0.20 3.14 13.93
C ASN A 73 0.83 2.10 14.42
N THR A 74 0.99 1.00 13.67
CA THR A 74 1.99 -0.04 13.98
C THR A 74 3.41 0.51 13.86
N LEU A 75 3.69 1.37 12.88
CA LEU A 75 4.99 2.03 12.71
C LEU A 75 5.25 3.07 13.80
N ASP A 76 4.23 3.81 14.22
CA ASP A 76 4.35 4.77 15.33
C ASP A 76 4.57 4.06 16.67
N ASP A 77 3.87 2.94 16.92
CA ASP A 77 4.12 2.07 18.07
C ASP A 77 5.57 1.54 18.07
N TRP A 78 6.10 1.17 16.90
CA TRP A 78 7.45 0.65 16.78
C TRP A 78 8.54 1.69 17.13
N LYS A 79 8.30 2.98 16.84
CA LYS A 79 9.22 4.06 17.26
C LYS A 79 9.37 4.09 18.78
N LEU A 80 8.28 3.84 19.53
CA LEU A 80 8.32 3.79 20.99
C LEU A 80 9.12 2.58 21.49
N PHE A 81 8.96 1.41 20.86
CA PHE A 81 9.71 0.21 21.22
C PHE A 81 11.22 0.39 21.04
N ASN A 82 11.66 0.97 19.92
CA ASN A 82 13.09 1.12 19.63
C ASN A 82 13.76 2.14 20.59
N LEU A 83 13.07 3.25 20.92
CA LEU A 83 13.58 4.25 21.87
C LEU A 83 13.80 3.69 23.29
N ASN A 84 12.91 2.80 23.73
CA ASN A 84 13.00 2.18 25.07
C ASN A 84 14.14 1.16 25.16
N HIS A 85 14.46 0.48 24.04
CA HIS A 85 15.53 -0.51 24.01
C HIS A 85 16.92 0.14 24.12
N VAL A 86 17.14 1.28 23.47
CA VAL A 86 18.41 2.03 23.52
C VAL A 86 18.70 2.58 24.93
N SER A 87 17.66 2.90 25.70
CA SER A 87 17.83 3.47 27.05
C SER A 87 18.21 2.43 28.11
N SER A 88 17.92 1.15 27.87
CA SER A 88 18.04 0.08 28.86
C SER A 88 19.39 -0.65 28.87
N THR A 89 20.25 -0.40 27.87
CA THR A 89 21.58 -1.04 27.78
C THR A 89 22.68 -0.29 28.54
N SER A 90 22.34 0.76 29.30
CA SER A 90 23.31 1.46 30.12
C SER A 90 23.62 0.71 31.43
N VAL A 91 24.83 0.16 31.48
CA VAL A 91 25.59 -0.17 32.69
C VAL A 91 25.16 -1.44 33.45
N SER A 92 25.57 -2.60 32.93
CA SER A 92 25.98 -3.69 33.83
C SER A 92 27.28 -4.32 33.33
N ARG A 93 28.28 -4.33 34.21
CA ARG A 93 29.67 -4.75 33.98
C ARG A 93 29.70 -6.23 33.54
N PRO A 94 30.33 -6.58 32.41
CA PRO A 94 30.33 -7.96 31.93
C PRO A 94 31.12 -8.86 32.92
N GLY A 95 30.45 -9.87 33.47
CA GLY A 95 31.11 -10.95 34.20
C GLY A 95 31.84 -11.89 33.22
N PRO A 96 33.08 -12.31 33.50
CA PRO A 96 33.98 -12.88 32.48
C PRO A 96 33.71 -14.34 32.04
N VAL A 97 32.55 -14.96 32.31
CA VAL A 97 32.37 -16.40 32.03
C VAL A 97 30.96 -16.75 31.54
N SER A 98 30.65 -16.41 30.29
CA SER A 98 29.55 -17.05 29.54
C SER A 98 29.78 -16.86 28.04
N VAL A 99 30.76 -17.61 27.53
CA VAL A 99 31.17 -17.60 26.12
C VAL A 99 30.66 -18.92 25.53
N CYS A 100 29.67 -18.85 24.62
CA CYS A 100 29.68 -19.57 23.32
C CYS A 100 28.33 -19.74 22.58
N VAL A 101 27.15 -19.28 23.03
CA VAL A 101 25.89 -19.55 22.28
C VAL A 101 25.02 -18.33 21.93
N ASN A 102 25.37 -17.11 22.37
CA ASN A 102 24.53 -15.92 22.13
C ASN A 102 25.08 -14.92 21.09
N VAL A 103 26.09 -15.27 20.31
CA VAL A 103 26.79 -14.31 19.41
C VAL A 103 25.94 -13.84 18.21
N LEU A 104 24.77 -14.44 17.96
CA LEU A 104 23.80 -13.94 16.97
C LEU A 104 22.60 -13.19 17.56
N ALA A 105 22.44 -13.17 18.90
CA ALA A 105 21.26 -12.59 19.56
C ALA A 105 21.54 -11.27 20.28
N ASP A 106 22.80 -10.83 20.37
CA ASP A 106 23.21 -9.70 21.22
C ASP A 106 23.62 -8.44 20.43
N THR A 107 23.66 -8.53 19.10
CA THR A 107 23.62 -7.32 18.29
C THR A 107 22.16 -6.86 18.29
N GLY A 108 21.80 -5.91 19.17
CA GLY A 108 20.49 -5.26 19.27
C GLY A 108 20.06 -4.48 18.02
N ASP A 109 20.31 -5.09 16.87
CA ASP A 109 20.01 -4.63 15.55
C ASP A 109 18.56 -4.94 15.25
N PRO A 110 17.84 -4.01 14.58
CA PRO A 110 16.48 -4.29 14.17
C PRO A 110 16.49 -5.52 13.25
N ASP A 111 15.57 -6.45 13.52
CA ASP A 111 15.35 -7.62 12.70
C ASP A 111 15.12 -7.19 11.24
N ALA A 112 16.05 -7.57 10.36
CA ALA A 112 15.95 -7.28 8.94
C ALA A 112 14.66 -7.87 8.35
N GLY A 113 14.19 -9.00 8.88
CA GLY A 113 12.92 -9.62 8.50
C GLY A 113 11.73 -8.70 8.76
N LEU A 114 11.69 -8.05 9.93
CA LEU A 114 10.68 -7.07 10.28
C LEU A 114 10.69 -5.88 9.31
N PHE A 115 11.87 -5.35 8.98
CA PHE A 115 12.02 -4.27 8.01
C PHE A 115 11.48 -4.65 6.62
N PHE A 116 11.84 -5.84 6.11
CA PHE A 116 11.32 -6.32 4.84
C PHE A 116 9.81 -6.53 4.87
N LEU A 117 9.26 -6.99 5.99
CA LEU A 117 7.82 -7.18 6.14
C LEU A 117 7.06 -5.85 6.08
N VAL A 118 7.56 -4.82 6.78
CA VAL A 118 7.02 -3.45 6.70
C VAL A 118 7.08 -2.91 5.27
N LEU A 119 8.23 -3.06 4.59
CA LEU A 119 8.37 -2.63 3.20
C LEU A 119 7.40 -3.37 2.27
N ALA A 120 7.18 -4.66 2.50
CA ALA A 120 6.26 -5.46 1.70
C ALA A 120 4.80 -5.00 1.92
N CYS A 121 4.40 -4.66 3.14
CA CYS A 121 3.10 -4.03 3.43
C CYS A 121 2.96 -2.71 2.67
N TYR A 122 3.96 -1.84 2.77
CA TYR A 122 3.96 -0.53 2.12
C TYR A 122 3.87 -0.64 0.58
N GLN A 123 4.69 -1.50 -0.03
CA GLN A 123 4.66 -1.69 -1.49
C GLN A 123 3.32 -2.24 -1.99
N ARG A 124 2.73 -3.21 -1.28
CA ARG A 124 1.41 -3.74 -1.63
C ARG A 124 0.32 -2.68 -1.47
N LEU A 125 0.42 -1.86 -0.43
CA LEU A 125 -0.50 -0.77 -0.19
C LEU A 125 -0.42 0.30 -1.29
N LEU A 126 0.80 0.73 -1.67
CA LEU A 126 0.98 1.66 -2.79
C LEU A 126 0.42 1.12 -4.09
N SER A 127 0.65 -0.17 -4.38
CA SER A 127 0.10 -0.82 -5.57
C SER A 127 -1.43 -0.79 -5.56
N ALA A 128 -2.05 -1.07 -4.41
CA ALA A 128 -3.50 -1.01 -4.27
C ALA A 128 -4.06 0.42 -4.44
N LEU A 129 -3.39 1.42 -3.85
CA LEU A 129 -3.75 2.83 -3.99
C LEU A 129 -3.62 3.30 -5.45
N ALA A 130 -2.57 2.87 -6.15
CA ALA A 130 -2.42 3.12 -7.58
C ALA A 130 -3.59 2.52 -8.39
N ASN A 131 -4.01 1.30 -8.07
CA ASN A 131 -5.17 0.67 -8.71
C ASN A 131 -6.48 1.43 -8.45
N ILE A 132 -6.68 1.97 -7.24
CA ILE A 132 -7.82 2.85 -6.93
C ILE A 132 -7.76 4.11 -7.81
N CYS A 133 -6.60 4.78 -7.87
CA CYS A 133 -6.44 5.98 -8.69
C CYS A 133 -6.69 5.72 -10.18
N SER A 134 -6.19 4.61 -10.73
CA SER A 134 -6.44 4.22 -12.12
C SER A 134 -7.93 3.98 -12.38
N SER A 135 -8.62 3.28 -11.48
CA SER A 135 -10.07 3.05 -11.59
C SER A 135 -10.88 4.35 -11.56
N VAL A 136 -10.53 5.28 -10.65
CA VAL A 136 -11.16 6.61 -10.59
C VAL A 136 -10.90 7.41 -11.88
N HIS A 137 -9.67 7.35 -12.40
CA HIS A 137 -9.29 8.04 -13.63
C HIS A 137 -10.09 7.52 -14.84
N GLU A 138 -10.16 6.19 -15.02
CA GLU A 138 -10.95 5.56 -16.08
C GLU A 138 -12.43 5.97 -16.01
N HIS A 139 -12.99 6.06 -14.80
CA HIS A 139 -14.37 6.48 -14.63
C HIS A 139 -14.60 7.96 -14.99
N LEU A 140 -13.70 8.85 -14.56
CA LEU A 140 -13.75 10.27 -14.94
C LEU A 140 -13.60 10.46 -16.46
N GLN A 141 -12.74 9.67 -17.10
CA GLN A 141 -12.55 9.69 -18.55
C GLN A 141 -13.81 9.21 -19.28
N ALA A 142 -14.46 8.15 -18.79
CA ALA A 142 -15.72 7.64 -19.34
C ALA A 142 -16.85 8.67 -19.22
N ALA A 143 -16.97 9.34 -18.07
CA ALA A 143 -17.96 10.41 -17.84
C ALA A 143 -17.72 11.65 -18.73
N SER A 144 -16.45 12.00 -18.97
CA SER A 144 -16.08 13.09 -19.87
C SER A 144 -16.43 12.77 -21.33
N SER A 145 -16.28 11.50 -21.73
CA SER A 145 -16.55 11.05 -23.10
C SER A 145 -18.05 10.98 -23.42
N SER A 146 -18.91 10.66 -22.44
CA SER A 146 -20.35 10.55 -22.66
C SER A 146 -21.05 11.91 -22.85
N THR A 147 -20.47 12.99 -22.31
CA THR A 147 -21.05 14.34 -22.35
C THR A 147 -21.10 14.94 -23.77
N HIS A 148 -20.32 14.41 -24.72
CA HIS A 148 -20.25 14.92 -26.09
C HIS A 148 -21.27 14.31 -27.07
N LEU A 149 -22.01 13.28 -26.67
CA LEU A 149 -23.05 12.66 -27.50
C LEU A 149 -24.45 13.06 -27.02
N TYR A 150 -24.73 14.37 -27.01
CA TYR A 150 -26.11 14.85 -27.11
C TYR A 150 -26.40 15.10 -28.60
N PRO A 151 -26.98 14.12 -29.33
CA PRO A 151 -27.34 14.27 -30.73
C PRO A 151 -28.67 15.03 -30.76
N GLY A 152 -28.62 16.36 -30.66
CA GLY A 152 -29.85 17.15 -30.64
C GLY A 152 -29.68 18.67 -30.63
N ALA A 153 -28.50 19.21 -30.35
CA ALA A 153 -28.30 20.66 -30.35
C ALA A 153 -28.05 21.29 -31.74
N ALA A 154 -27.88 20.47 -32.78
CA ALA A 154 -27.55 20.94 -34.14
C ALA A 154 -28.79 21.00 -35.06
N GLN A 155 -29.83 21.73 -34.66
CA GLN A 155 -30.68 22.48 -35.59
C GLN A 155 -31.51 23.53 -34.83
N ARG A 156 -30.86 24.38 -34.02
CA ARG A 156 -31.51 25.61 -33.57
C ARG A 156 -31.56 26.60 -34.73
N THR A 157 -32.72 26.69 -35.35
CA THR A 157 -33.12 27.82 -36.20
C THR A 157 -32.95 29.11 -35.39
N PRO A 158 -32.19 30.10 -35.88
CA PRO A 158 -32.02 31.38 -35.20
C PRO A 158 -33.35 32.14 -35.24
N GLY A 159 -34.12 32.12 -34.16
CA GLY A 159 -35.35 32.93 -34.03
C GLY A 159 -36.46 32.36 -33.16
N SER A 160 -36.46 31.07 -32.81
CA SER A 160 -37.48 30.51 -31.92
C SER A 160 -36.96 30.41 -30.50
N CYS A 161 -37.43 31.31 -29.63
CA CYS A 161 -37.34 31.13 -28.18
C CYS A 161 -38.05 29.82 -27.82
N PRO A 162 -37.36 28.78 -27.33
CA PRO A 162 -38.05 27.63 -26.79
C PRO A 162 -38.63 28.09 -25.46
N ILE A 163 -39.94 28.29 -25.45
CA ILE A 163 -40.73 28.21 -24.23
C ILE A 163 -40.43 26.80 -23.70
N LEU A 164 -39.57 26.73 -22.68
CA LEU A 164 -39.29 25.52 -21.93
C LEU A 164 -40.63 25.08 -21.34
N LEU A 165 -41.30 24.16 -22.04
CA LEU A 165 -42.45 23.48 -21.50
C LEU A 165 -41.95 22.77 -20.25
N ASN A 166 -42.57 23.18 -19.17
CA ASN A 166 -42.40 22.75 -17.80
C ASN A 166 -42.66 21.24 -17.73
N GLU A 167 -41.68 20.40 -18.13
CA GLU A 167 -41.61 19.01 -17.67
C GLU A 167 -41.20 19.06 -16.20
N GLN A 168 -42.22 19.39 -15.41
CA GLN A 168 -42.38 19.11 -14.01
C GLN A 168 -42.36 17.58 -13.86
N MET A 169 -41.18 16.98 -14.07
CA MET A 169 -40.93 15.59 -13.76
C MET A 169 -40.95 15.51 -12.24
N LEU A 170 -42.09 15.04 -11.75
CA LEU A 170 -42.40 14.72 -10.37
C LEU A 170 -41.14 14.17 -9.67
N PRO A 171 -40.52 14.88 -8.71
CA PRO A 171 -39.47 14.29 -7.91
C PRO A 171 -40.08 13.07 -7.21
N PRO A 172 -39.48 11.87 -7.31
CA PRO A 172 -40.01 10.68 -6.68
C PRO A 172 -40.24 10.98 -5.19
N PRO A 173 -41.46 10.76 -4.68
CA PRO A 173 -41.78 11.14 -3.31
C PRO A 173 -41.04 10.22 -2.34
N GLY A 174 -40.16 10.81 -1.53
CA GLY A 174 -39.95 10.38 -0.15
C GLY A 174 -39.02 9.19 0.09
N ILE A 175 -37.80 9.22 -0.44
CA ILE A 175 -36.69 8.48 0.18
C ILE A 175 -35.69 9.53 0.66
N GLY A 176 -35.44 9.52 1.97
CA GLY A 176 -34.68 10.54 2.71
C GLY A 176 -33.43 11.00 1.95
N GLY A 177 -33.25 12.32 1.92
CA GLY A 177 -32.21 12.99 1.15
C GLY A 177 -30.80 12.59 1.56
N ASP A 178 -30.33 11.47 1.02
CA ASP A 178 -28.92 11.23 0.81
C ASP A 178 -28.48 12.27 -0.21
N ILE A 179 -27.70 13.23 0.26
CA ILE A 179 -27.05 14.25 -0.56
C ILE A 179 -26.25 13.49 -1.63
N ALA A 180 -26.85 13.34 -2.82
CA ALA A 180 -26.24 12.66 -3.94
C ALA A 180 -25.02 13.49 -4.38
N THR A 181 -23.88 13.18 -3.77
CA THR A 181 -22.62 13.82 -4.08
C THR A 181 -22.30 13.51 -5.53
N SER A 182 -21.98 14.55 -6.31
CA SER A 182 -21.62 14.39 -7.73
C SER A 182 -20.50 13.33 -7.86
N PRO A 183 -20.58 12.41 -8.83
CA PRO A 183 -19.57 11.36 -9.02
C PRO A 183 -18.16 11.95 -9.22
N VAL A 184 -18.08 13.16 -9.80
CA VAL A 184 -16.82 13.91 -9.92
C VAL A 184 -16.31 14.34 -8.54
N ALA A 185 -17.18 14.85 -7.67
CA ALA A 185 -16.80 15.24 -6.30
C ALA A 185 -16.34 14.03 -5.47
N GLN A 186 -17.01 12.87 -5.63
CA GLN A 186 -16.57 11.62 -4.97
C GLN A 186 -15.19 11.18 -5.46
N SER A 187 -14.93 11.27 -6.76
CA SER A 187 -13.64 10.93 -7.38
C SER A 187 -12.50 11.82 -6.88
N VAL A 188 -12.74 13.13 -6.79
CA VAL A 188 -11.78 14.09 -6.22
C VAL A 188 -11.51 13.76 -4.75
N MET A 189 -12.56 13.52 -3.96
CA MET A 189 -12.42 13.16 -2.55
C MET A 189 -11.59 11.88 -2.34
N VAL A 190 -11.81 10.84 -3.14
CA VAL A 190 -11.01 9.60 -3.07
C VAL A 190 -9.55 9.89 -3.40
N THR A 191 -9.28 10.71 -4.42
CA THR A 191 -7.91 11.06 -4.82
C THR A 191 -7.18 11.84 -3.74
N GLU A 192 -7.83 12.85 -3.15
CA GLU A 192 -7.28 13.62 -2.02
C GLU A 192 -6.99 12.73 -0.81
N LEU A 193 -7.89 11.79 -0.49
CA LEU A 193 -7.68 10.81 0.57
C LEU A 193 -6.47 9.91 0.30
N VAL A 194 -6.31 9.44 -0.95
CA VAL A 194 -5.16 8.61 -1.36
C VAL A 194 -3.86 9.41 -1.22
N VAL A 195 -3.80 10.65 -1.73
CA VAL A 195 -2.63 11.51 -1.63
C VAL A 195 -2.26 11.77 -0.17
N HIS A 196 -3.24 12.12 0.66
CA HIS A 196 -3.03 12.33 2.09
C HIS A 196 -2.50 11.07 2.79
N LEU A 197 -3.01 9.89 2.42
CA LEU A 197 -2.57 8.64 3.01
C LEU A 197 -1.12 8.31 2.62
N ILE A 198 -0.73 8.55 1.37
CA ILE A 198 0.65 8.36 0.89
C ILE A 198 1.61 9.27 1.67
N ASP A 199 1.30 10.57 1.80
CA ASP A 199 2.12 11.51 2.58
C ASP A 199 2.28 11.06 4.04
N ARG A 200 1.21 10.53 4.66
CA ARG A 200 1.29 9.99 6.02
C ARG A 200 2.14 8.72 6.11
N LEU A 201 2.04 7.81 5.14
CA LEU A 201 2.85 6.59 5.10
C LEU A 201 4.34 6.93 4.93
N ASP A 202 4.65 7.86 4.03
CA ASP A 202 6.03 8.29 3.77
C ASP A 202 6.66 8.91 5.03
N ARG A 203 5.91 9.77 5.74
CA ARG A 203 6.33 10.34 7.03
C ARG A 203 6.49 9.27 8.12
N ALA A 204 5.63 8.26 8.14
CA ALA A 204 5.70 7.16 9.11
C ALA A 204 6.94 6.29 8.87
N LEU A 205 7.31 6.04 7.61
CA LEU A 205 8.48 5.24 7.21
C LEU A 205 9.81 5.99 7.27
N HIS A 206 9.79 7.31 7.18
CA HIS A 206 11.00 8.11 7.13
C HIS A 206 12.02 7.79 8.25
N PRO A 207 11.63 7.64 9.53
CA PRO A 207 12.58 7.27 10.60
C PRO A 207 13.21 5.89 10.42
N LEU A 208 12.45 4.93 9.86
CA LEU A 208 12.89 3.57 9.58
C LEU A 208 13.92 3.55 8.43
N ILE A 209 13.75 4.41 7.43
CA ILE A 209 14.73 4.60 6.34
C ILE A 209 15.98 5.33 6.85
N GLN A 210 15.82 6.37 7.68
CA GLN A 210 16.96 7.08 8.27
C GLN A 210 17.82 6.16 9.13
N PHE A 211 17.20 5.28 9.92
CA PHE A 211 17.91 4.30 10.73
C PHE A 211 18.78 3.35 9.89
N THR A 212 18.26 2.87 8.76
CA THR A 212 19.04 1.97 7.89
C THR A 212 20.16 2.71 7.16
N CYS A 213 19.93 3.95 6.72
CA CYS A 213 20.96 4.78 6.08
C CYS A 213 22.10 5.16 7.02
N SER A 214 21.81 5.51 8.28
CA SER A 214 22.85 5.86 9.26
C SER A 214 23.76 4.68 9.57
N ARG A 215 23.18 3.47 9.65
CA ARG A 215 23.92 2.24 9.88
C ARG A 215 24.87 1.88 8.74
N ILE A 216 24.40 1.91 7.49
CA ILE A 216 25.24 1.61 6.31
C ILE A 216 26.43 2.58 6.20
N ARG A 217 26.27 3.82 6.68
CA ARG A 217 27.35 4.83 6.66
C ARG A 217 28.39 4.61 7.76
N GLY A 218 28.01 4.07 8.92
CA GLY A 218 28.90 3.88 10.08
C GLY A 218 30.05 2.90 9.83
N ASP A 219 29.80 1.85 9.06
CA ASP A 219 30.79 0.77 8.85
C ASP A 219 31.95 1.16 7.92
N LYS A 220 31.83 2.27 7.18
CA LYS A 220 32.91 2.77 6.31
C LYS A 220 34.05 3.46 7.06
N ALA A 221 33.88 3.78 8.35
CA ALA A 221 34.96 4.33 9.17
C ALA A 221 36.04 3.28 9.53
N PHE A 222 35.75 1.98 9.38
CA PHE A 222 36.70 0.90 9.67
C PHE A 222 37.59 0.48 8.49
N CYS A 223 37.30 0.95 7.27
CA CYS A 223 38.14 0.68 6.10
C CYS A 223 39.06 1.86 5.70
N ALA A 224 39.10 2.93 6.50
CA ALA A 224 40.05 4.03 6.32
C ALA A 224 41.29 3.89 7.23
N SER A 225 41.68 2.66 7.59
CA SER A 225 43.04 2.39 8.08
C SER A 225 44.01 2.57 6.93
N SER A 226 44.41 3.82 6.73
CA SER A 226 45.71 4.30 6.26
C SER A 226 46.76 3.22 5.97
N GLU A 227 46.69 2.59 4.81
CA GLU A 227 47.89 2.22 4.07
C GLU A 227 48.08 3.31 3.02
N GLU A 228 48.91 4.30 3.34
CA GLU A 228 49.42 5.25 2.36
C GLU A 228 50.20 4.47 1.27
N PRO A 229 49.74 4.42 0.01
CA PRO A 229 50.62 4.04 -1.08
C PRO A 229 51.33 5.33 -1.52
N SER A 230 52.38 5.69 -0.78
CA SER A 230 53.43 6.53 -1.31
C SER A 230 54.10 5.76 -2.45
N CYS A 231 53.75 6.04 -3.71
CA CYS A 231 54.69 5.99 -4.85
C CYS A 231 54.06 6.55 -6.14
N ASN A 232 54.52 7.76 -6.49
CA ASN A 232 54.88 8.30 -7.81
C ASN A 232 53.83 8.64 -8.90
N PRO A 233 53.99 9.82 -9.55
CA PRO A 233 53.28 10.18 -10.77
C PRO A 233 54.04 9.65 -11.99
N GLY A 234 53.35 8.90 -12.86
CA GLY A 234 53.97 8.36 -14.07
C GLY A 234 52.98 8.01 -15.16
N SER A 235 52.89 8.90 -16.15
CA SER A 235 52.44 8.70 -17.53
C SER A 235 50.96 8.47 -17.83
N ALA A 236 50.48 9.41 -18.64
CA ALA A 236 49.24 9.39 -19.40
C ALA A 236 49.14 8.16 -20.31
N THR A 237 47.96 7.55 -20.39
CA THR A 237 47.51 6.86 -21.59
C THR A 237 45.98 6.97 -21.69
N THR A 238 45.55 7.68 -22.73
CA THR A 238 44.19 7.76 -23.26
C THR A 238 43.70 6.40 -23.76
N THR A 239 42.52 5.95 -23.34
CA THR A 239 41.75 4.93 -24.10
C THR A 239 40.24 5.08 -23.93
N VAL A 240 39.65 5.62 -25.01
CA VAL A 240 38.46 5.17 -25.75
C VAL A 240 37.22 4.72 -24.96
N SER A 241 36.17 5.54 -25.09
CA SER A 241 34.78 5.24 -24.78
C SER A 241 34.20 4.17 -25.71
N SER A 242 33.58 3.14 -25.12
CA SER A 242 32.74 2.18 -25.84
C SER A 242 31.27 2.45 -25.53
N SER A 243 30.54 2.89 -26.56
CA SER A 243 29.10 3.14 -26.55
C SER A 243 28.35 1.82 -26.73
N SER A 244 27.62 1.38 -25.73
CA SER A 244 26.77 0.18 -25.79
C SER A 244 25.35 0.57 -26.19
N SER A 245 25.04 0.40 -27.47
CA SER A 245 23.71 0.55 -28.06
C SER A 245 22.82 -0.63 -27.66
N LEU A 246 21.96 -0.44 -26.67
CA LEU A 246 20.92 -1.43 -26.30
C LEU A 246 19.71 -1.28 -27.24
N SER A 247 19.62 -2.19 -28.21
CA SER A 247 18.46 -2.36 -29.08
C SER A 247 17.21 -2.71 -28.26
N ARG A 248 16.22 -1.82 -28.30
CA ARG A 248 14.86 -2.08 -27.82
C ARG A 248 14.22 -3.17 -28.70
N GLN A 249 14.06 -4.37 -28.17
CA GLN A 249 13.15 -5.38 -28.74
C GLN A 249 11.71 -5.00 -28.39
N SER A 250 10.86 -4.89 -29.41
CA SER A 250 9.41 -4.73 -29.26
C SER A 250 8.80 -6.00 -28.65
N PRO A 251 7.87 -5.87 -27.68
CA PRO A 251 7.12 -7.02 -27.19
C PRO A 251 6.13 -7.49 -28.25
N HIS A 252 6.25 -8.77 -28.61
CA HIS A 252 5.31 -9.48 -29.47
C HIS A 252 3.89 -9.43 -28.88
N SER A 253 2.95 -8.94 -29.69
CA SER A 253 1.51 -9.01 -29.45
C SER A 253 1.09 -10.48 -29.40
N ARG A 254 0.57 -10.92 -28.25
CA ARG A 254 0.07 -12.29 -28.06
C ARG A 254 -1.45 -12.27 -28.22
N ASP A 255 -1.89 -12.34 -29.47
CA ASP A 255 -3.29 -12.57 -29.81
C ASP A 255 -3.73 -13.94 -29.27
N THR A 256 -4.55 -13.90 -28.23
CA THR A 256 -5.17 -15.09 -27.64
C THR A 256 -6.65 -15.06 -28.01
N GLN A 257 -7.02 -15.74 -29.10
CA GLN A 257 -8.42 -16.00 -29.43
C GLN A 257 -9.01 -17.01 -28.43
N PRO A 258 -10.13 -16.70 -27.77
CA PRO A 258 -10.89 -17.70 -27.03
C PRO A 258 -11.75 -18.52 -28.01
N SER A 259 -11.43 -19.80 -28.14
CA SER A 259 -12.26 -20.79 -28.81
C SER A 259 -13.55 -21.01 -28.02
N GLU A 260 -14.69 -20.58 -28.56
CA GLU A 260 -16.02 -20.89 -28.06
C GLU A 260 -16.32 -22.40 -28.20
N HIS A 261 -16.25 -23.13 -27.09
CA HIS A 261 -16.84 -24.46 -27.02
C HIS A 261 -18.32 -24.36 -26.62
N ARG A 262 -19.17 -24.45 -27.65
CA ARG A 262 -20.61 -24.69 -27.59
C ARG A 262 -20.85 -26.12 -27.08
N TRP A 263 -21.51 -26.28 -25.93
CA TRP A 263 -22.10 -27.55 -25.52
C TRP A 263 -23.61 -27.52 -25.83
N GLN A 264 -24.04 -28.53 -26.58
CA GLN A 264 -25.43 -28.96 -26.73
C GLN A 264 -25.81 -29.91 -25.61
#